data_AF-A0A175VIK5-F1
#
_entry.id   AF-A0A175VIK5-F1
#
_cell.length_a   1.000
_cell.length_b   1.000
_cell.length_c   1.000
_cell.angle_alpha   90.00
_cell.angle_beta   90.00
_cell.angle_gamma   90.00
#
_symmetry.space_group_name_H-M   'P 1'
#
loop_
_entity.id
_entity.type
_entity.pdbx_description
1 polymer ?
#
loop_
_entity_poly.entity_id
_entity_poly.type
_entity_poly.pdbx_seq_one_letter_code
_entity_poly.pdbx_strand_id
1 'polypeptide(L)' 'MANMTYTQAGYHHDSELNLIARAKMTVLTWLERSRSRRQLSELPEYLLKDIGLSEADRYQETTKPFWRG' A
#
# COMPACT_ATOMS: atom_id res chain seq x y z
N MET A 1 30.14 37.87 26.08
CA MET A 1 29.57 36.65 26.67
C MET A 1 28.08 36.91 26.90
N ALA A 2 27.24 36.40 26.00
CA ALA A 2 25.78 36.29 26.17
C ALA A 2 25.35 35.06 25.37
N ASN A 3 24.64 34.17 26.02
CA ASN A 3 24.60 32.75 25.71
C ASN A 3 23.39 32.45 24.83
N MET A 4 23.62 31.72 23.73
CA MET A 4 22.83 30.56 23.33
C MET A 4 21.31 30.63 23.61
N THR A 5 20.61 31.60 23.03
CA THR A 5 19.15 31.59 22.81
C THR A 5 19.02 32.01 21.36
N TYR A 6 18.70 31.14 20.40
CA TYR A 6 17.51 30.30 20.30
C TYR A 6 17.85 29.02 19.51
N THR A 7 18.08 27.91 20.20
CA THR A 7 17.98 26.59 19.58
C THR A 7 16.68 25.95 20.04
N GLN A 8 15.93 25.36 19.10
CA GLN A 8 14.86 24.37 19.34
C GLN A 8 13.42 24.91 19.53
N ALA A 9 12.83 25.48 18.47
CA ALA A 9 11.37 25.66 18.39
C ALA A 9 10.83 25.43 16.96
N GLY A 10 11.38 24.45 16.23
CA GLY A 10 11.00 24.22 14.82
C GLY A 10 11.14 22.80 14.31
N TYR A 11 11.27 21.82 15.19
CA TYR A 11 11.29 20.41 14.84
C TYR A 11 10.20 19.74 15.67
N HIS A 12 9.38 18.86 15.08
CA HIS A 12 8.51 17.84 15.71
C HIS A 12 7.06 17.76 15.20
N HIS A 13 6.50 18.74 14.48
CA HIS A 13 5.13 18.57 13.95
C HIS A 13 5.07 17.81 12.61
N ASP A 14 6.11 17.92 11.77
CA ASP A 14 6.13 17.26 10.45
C ASP A 14 6.31 15.73 10.51
N SER A 15 6.93 15.21 11.58
CA SER A 15 7.24 13.79 11.69
C SER A 15 6.00 12.93 11.96
N GLU A 16 5.09 13.38 12.82
CA GLU A 16 3.90 12.62 13.19
C GLU A 16 2.86 12.59 12.08
N LEU A 17 2.65 13.74 11.41
CA LEU A 17 1.79 13.83 10.23
C LEU A 17 2.30 12.91 9.10
N ASN A 18 3.61 12.78 8.94
CA ASN A 18 4.20 11.87 7.96
C ASN A 18 3.94 10.39 8.32
N LEU A 19 4.04 10.00 9.59
CA LEU A 19 3.73 8.62 10.00
C LEU A 19 2.25 8.27 9.79
N ILE A 20 1.34 9.18 10.16
CA ILE A 20 -0.10 9.00 9.93
C ILE A 20 -0.39 8.92 8.43
N ALA A 21 0.20 9.80 7.62
CA ALA A 21 0.04 9.78 6.16
C ALA A 21 0.57 8.47 5.54
N ARG A 22 1.73 7.98 6.00
CA ARG A 22 2.30 6.70 5.56
C ARG A 22 1.45 5.51 5.97
N ALA A 23 0.94 5.51 7.20
CA ALA A 23 0.03 4.47 7.67
C ALA A 23 -1.27 4.47 6.86
N LYS A 24 -1.86 5.65 6.62
CA LYS A 24 -3.03 5.82 5.76
C LYS A 24 -2.77 5.29 4.34
N MET A 25 -1.65 5.67 3.73
CA MET A 25 -1.30 5.19 2.38
C MET A 25 -1.11 3.67 2.36
N THR A 26 -0.46 3.11 3.39
CA THR A 26 -0.27 1.67 3.53
C THR A 26 -1.61 0.93 3.61
N VAL A 27 -2.55 1.42 4.41
CA VAL A 27 -3.90 0.85 4.51
C VAL A 27 -4.65 0.97 3.18
N LEU A 28 -4.56 2.12 2.50
CA LEU A 28 -5.18 2.29 1.18
C LEU A 28 -4.61 1.30 0.15
N THR A 29 -3.30 1.08 0.14
CA THR A 29 -2.67 0.06 -0.72
C THR A 29 -3.18 -1.34 -0.40
N TRP A 30 -3.37 -1.68 0.88
CA TRP A 30 -3.92 -2.98 1.26
C TRP A 30 -5.37 -3.16 0.83
N LEU A 31 -6.20 -2.12 0.95
CA LEU A 31 -7.58 -2.13 0.47
C LEU A 31 -7.65 -2.30 -1.05
N GLU A 32 -6.80 -1.57 -1.78
CA GLU A 32 -6.70 -1.69 -3.24
C GLU A 32 -6.29 -3.10 -3.65
N ARG A 33 -5.24 -3.67 -3.04
CA ARG A 33 -4.83 -5.06 -3.30
C ARG A 33 -5.93 -6.06 -3.04
N SER A 34 -6.64 -5.92 -1.92
CA SER A 34 -7.77 -6.80 -1.59
C SER A 34 -8.86 -6.72 -2.66
N ARG A 35 -9.18 -5.52 -3.14
CA ARG A 35 -10.17 -5.32 -4.21
C ARG A 35 -9.70 -5.92 -5.52
N SER A 36 -8.47 -5.63 -5.94
CA SER A 36 -7.91 -6.11 -7.21
C SER A 36 -7.80 -7.64 -7.23
N ARG A 37 -7.40 -8.28 -6.14
CA ARG A 37 -7.37 -9.75 -6.03
C ARG A 37 -8.76 -10.36 -6.12
N ARG A 38 -9.75 -9.75 -5.49
CA ARG A 38 -11.14 -10.18 -5.63
C ARG A 38 -11.60 -10.09 -7.08
N GLN A 39 -11.34 -8.97 -7.74
CA GLN A 39 -11.68 -8.79 -9.15
C GLN A 39 -10.97 -9.82 -10.05
N LEU A 40 -9.68 -10.09 -9.78
CA LEU A 40 -8.93 -11.12 -10.50
C LEU A 40 -9.49 -12.52 -10.27
N SER A 41 -9.98 -12.83 -9.05
CA SER A 41 -10.59 -14.12 -8.72
C SER A 41 -11.93 -14.33 -9.45
N GLU A 42 -12.68 -13.25 -9.66
CA GLU A 42 -13.99 -13.26 -10.33
C GLU A 42 -13.86 -13.12 -11.86
N LEU A 43 -12.65 -12.89 -12.38
CA LEU A 43 -12.42 -12.69 -13.81
C LEU A 43 -12.63 -13.99 -14.62
N PRO A 44 -13.40 -13.96 -15.72
CA PRO A 44 -13.56 -15.10 -16.62
C PRO A 44 -12.24 -15.58 -17.23
N GLU A 45 -12.12 -16.90 -17.45
CA GLU A 45 -10.89 -17.54 -17.95
C GLU A 45 -10.41 -16.96 -19.30
N TYR A 46 -11.31 -16.65 -20.22
CA TYR A 46 -10.93 -16.10 -21.53
C TYR A 46 -10.27 -14.71 -21.39
N LEU A 47 -10.72 -13.88 -20.44
CA LEU A 47 -10.10 -12.59 -20.18
C LEU A 47 -8.73 -12.71 -19.51
N LEU A 48 -8.50 -13.76 -18.70
CA LEU A 48 -7.15 -14.05 -18.18
C LEU A 48 -6.18 -14.26 -19.35
N LYS A 49 -6.58 -15.03 -20.36
CA LYS A 49 -5.77 -15.29 -21.56
C LYS A 49 -5.51 -14.01 -22.36
N ASP A 50 -6.50 -13.14 -22.49
CA ASP A 50 -6.36 -11.86 -23.18
C ASP A 50 -5.33 -10.93 -22.52
N ILE A 51 -5.21 -10.98 -21.19
CA ILE A 51 -4.19 -10.24 -20.42
C ILE A 51 -2.90 -11.03 -20.17
N GLY A 52 -2.76 -12.22 -20.78
CA GLY A 52 -1.56 -13.05 -20.70
C GLY A 52 -1.35 -13.75 -19.35
N LEU A 53 -2.40 -13.94 -18.56
CA LEU A 53 -2.36 -14.69 -17.30
C LEU A 53 -2.92 -16.11 -17.46
N SER A 54 -2.32 -17.05 -16.74
CA SER A 54 -2.84 -18.39 -16.56
C SER A 54 -3.70 -18.51 -15.29
N GLU A 55 -4.44 -19.61 -15.18
CA GLU A 55 -5.15 -19.98 -13.96
C GLU A 55 -4.21 -20.16 -12.76
N ALA A 56 -2.99 -20.65 -13.00
CA ALA A 56 -1.98 -20.76 -11.95
C ALA A 56 -1.55 -19.36 -11.46
N ASP A 57 -1.37 -18.39 -12.36
CA ASP A 57 -1.02 -17.02 -11.98
C ASP A 57 -2.14 -16.36 -11.17
N ARG A 58 -3.40 -16.56 -11.58
CA ARG A 58 -4.57 -16.13 -10.80
C ARG A 58 -4.54 -16.72 -9.39
N TYR A 59 -4.35 -18.03 -9.27
CA TYR A 59 -4.29 -18.68 -7.97
C TYR A 59 -3.15 -18.14 -7.09
N GLN A 60 -1.96 -17.97 -7.66
CA GLN A 60 -0.80 -17.42 -6.95
C GLN A 60 -1.04 -15.98 -6.48
N GLU A 61 -1.68 -15.13 -7.28
CA GLU A 61 -1.93 -13.74 -6.89
C GLU A 61 -3.08 -13.62 -5.88
N THR A 62 -4.17 -14.34 -6.10
CA THR A 62 -5.40 -14.25 -5.27
C THR A 62 -5.22 -14.83 -3.87
N THR A 63 -4.30 -15.79 -3.70
CA THR A 63 -3.98 -16.39 -2.40
C THR A 63 -3.02 -15.54 -1.55
N LYS A 64 -2.42 -14.48 -2.12
CA LYS A 64 -1.54 -13.58 -1.35
C LYS A 64 -2.33 -12.83 -0.29
N PRO A 65 -1.83 -12.77 0.95
CA PRO A 65 -2.44 -11.92 1.97
C PRO A 65 -2.35 -10.44 1.59
N PHE A 66 -3.32 -9.62 2.01
CA PHE A 66 -3.47 -8.22 1.57
C PHE A 66 -2.23 -7.34 1.80
N TRP A 67 -1.42 -7.66 2.82
CA TRP A 67 -0.22 -6.89 3.15
C TRP A 67 0.96 -7.16 2.22
N ARG A 68 0.95 -8.29 1.50
CA ARG A 68 2.05 -8.70 0.61
C ARG A 68 1.83 -8.10 -0.79
N GLY A 69 2.86 -7.41 -1.30
CA GLY A 69 3.00 -7.09 -2.72
C GLY A 69 3.53 -8.29 -3.48
#